data_AF-A0A939NAY5-F1
#
_entry.id   AF-A0A939NAY5-F1
#
_cell.length_a   1.000
_cell.length_b   1.000
_cell.length_c   1.000
_cell.angle_alpha   90.00
_cell.angle_beta   90.00
_cell.angle_gamma   90.00
#
_symmetry.space_group_name_H-M   'P 1'
#
loop_
_entity.id
_entity.type
_entity.pdbx_description
1 polymer ?
#
loop_
_entity_poly.entity_id
_entity_poly.type
_entity_poly.pdbx_seq_one_letter_code
_entity_poly.pdbx_strand_id
1 'polypeptide(L)'
;MAIAINNPASFKTAFLQLATTSLTLDPAQKLAYLVPRDERVILDVSYLGLIKMAIEAQMCKNLIIDLVFEKISLSSMADGHHQHITMTLCRCWKYSYRPIRQRLNR
;
A
#
# COMPACT_ATOMS: atom_id res chain seq x y z
N MET A 1 -18.48 -22.56 -1.09
CA MET A 1 -17.27 -22.23 -1.87
C MET A 1 -17.67 -21.84 -3.28
N ALA A 2 -18.05 -20.58 -3.54
CA ALA A 2 -18.30 -20.02 -4.88
C ALA A 2 -18.63 -18.50 -4.83
N ILE A 3 -17.97 -17.70 -3.97
CA ILE A 3 -18.35 -16.29 -3.73
C ILE A 3 -18.28 -15.45 -5.02
N ALA A 4 -17.27 -15.70 -5.86
CA ALA A 4 -17.11 -15.04 -7.15
C ALA A 4 -18.19 -15.42 -8.19
N ILE A 5 -18.76 -16.63 -8.10
CA ILE A 5 -19.84 -17.10 -8.99
C ILE A 5 -21.19 -16.55 -8.50
N ASN A 6 -21.38 -16.48 -7.18
CA ASN A 6 -22.59 -15.97 -6.57
C ASN A 6 -22.77 -14.46 -6.82
N ASN A 7 -21.67 -13.70 -6.80
CA ASN A 7 -21.69 -12.26 -7.07
C ASN A 7 -20.69 -11.89 -8.17
N PRO A 8 -21.07 -12.06 -9.45
CA PRO A 8 -20.21 -11.72 -10.58
C PRO A 8 -20.06 -10.19 -10.75
N ALA A 9 -20.97 -9.39 -10.20
CA ALA A 9 -20.90 -7.94 -10.29
C ALA A 9 -19.72 -7.39 -9.49
N SER A 10 -19.54 -7.83 -8.24
CA SER A 10 -18.38 -7.43 -7.42
C SER A 10 -17.07 -7.88 -8.04
N PHE A 11 -17.02 -9.08 -8.63
CA PHE A 11 -15.84 -9.56 -9.33
C PHE A 11 -15.47 -8.66 -10.52
N LYS A 12 -16.45 -8.28 -11.35
CA LYS A 12 -16.23 -7.35 -12.48
C LYS A 12 -15.71 -6.00 -12.00
N THR A 13 -16.27 -5.46 -10.92
CA THR A 13 -15.83 -4.19 -10.35
C THR A 13 -14.39 -4.27 -9.85
N ALA A 14 -14.04 -5.32 -9.12
CA ALA A 14 -12.67 -5.53 -8.63
C ALA A 14 -11.66 -5.69 -9.79
N PHE A 15 -12.07 -6.38 -10.86
CA PHE A 15 -11.24 -6.54 -12.06
C PHE A 15 -11.08 -5.24 -12.85
N LEU A 16 -12.14 -4.43 -12.95
CA LEU A 16 -12.07 -3.12 -13.57
C LEU A 16 -11.13 -2.18 -12.80
N GLN A 17 -11.17 -2.21 -11.47
CA GLN A 17 -10.24 -1.46 -10.62
C GLN A 17 -8.79 -1.87 -10.86
N LEU A 18 -8.52 -3.17 -10.99
CA LEU A 18 -7.18 -3.69 -11.31
C LEU A 18 -6.69 -3.18 -12.67
N ALA A 19 -7.54 -3.27 -13.70
CA ALA A 19 -7.20 -2.79 -15.05
C ALA A 19 -6.95 -1.27 -15.08
N THR A 20 -7.69 -0.51 -14.26
CA THR A 20 -7.54 0.96 -14.17
C THR A 20 -6.26 1.37 -13.47
N THR A 21 -5.78 0.58 -12.50
CA THR A 21 -4.63 0.91 -11.64
C THR A 21 -3.29 0.37 -12.15
N SER A 22 -3.23 -0.17 -13.37
CA SER A 22 -2.00 -0.74 -13.97
C SER A 22 -1.29 -1.78 -13.08
N LEU A 23 -2.06 -2.53 -12.27
CA LEU A 23 -1.56 -3.58 -11.39
C LEU A 23 -1.74 -4.98 -12.00
N THR A 24 -0.96 -5.95 -11.50
CA THR A 24 -1.04 -7.36 -11.93
C THR A 24 -1.44 -8.27 -10.77
N LEU A 25 -2.20 -9.33 -11.10
CA LEU A 25 -2.52 -10.45 -10.20
C LEU A 25 -1.43 -11.53 -10.20
N ASP A 26 -0.33 -11.33 -10.93
CA ASP A 26 0.81 -12.26 -10.91
C ASP A 26 1.37 -12.39 -9.49
N PRO A 27 1.30 -13.60 -8.88
CA PRO A 27 1.80 -13.82 -7.53
C PRO A 27 3.32 -13.61 -7.41
N ALA A 28 4.08 -13.65 -8.50
CA ALA A 28 5.52 -13.37 -8.47
C ALA A 28 5.80 -11.89 -8.16
N GLN A 29 4.99 -10.98 -8.71
CA GLN A 29 5.14 -9.54 -8.52
C GLN A 29 4.48 -9.03 -7.24
N LYS A 30 3.50 -9.77 -6.69
CA LYS A 30 2.84 -9.47 -5.40
C LYS A 30 2.24 -8.07 -5.35
N LEU A 31 1.71 -7.54 -6.46
CA LEU A 31 1.19 -6.17 -6.52
C LEU A 31 -0.25 -6.04 -6.01
N ALA A 32 -1.10 -7.01 -6.29
CA ALA A 32 -2.49 -7.01 -5.86
C ALA A 32 -3.04 -8.42 -5.70
N TYR A 33 -4.09 -8.55 -4.88
CA TYR A 33 -4.76 -9.80 -4.57
C TYR A 33 -6.27 -9.62 -4.64
N LEU A 34 -6.99 -10.63 -5.14
CA LEU A 34 -8.44 -10.69 -5.00
C LEU A 34 -8.78 -11.39 -3.69
N VAL A 35 -9.42 -10.66 -2.78
CA VAL A 35 -9.79 -11.18 -1.46
C VAL A 35 -11.31 -11.23 -1.35
N PRO A 36 -11.90 -12.41 -1.06
CA PRO A 36 -13.32 -12.49 -0.72
C PRO A 36 -13.53 -11.95 0.70
N ARG A 37 -14.37 -10.92 0.85
CA ARG A 37 -14.80 -10.32 2.12
C ARG A 37 -16.32 -10.26 2.12
N ASP A 38 -16.99 -10.70 3.17
CA ASP A 38 -18.43 -10.51 3.40
C ASP A 38 -19.28 -10.64 2.11
N GLU A 39 -19.21 -11.82 1.48
CA GLU A 39 -19.97 -12.20 0.27
C GLU A 39 -19.64 -11.42 -1.02
N ARG A 40 -18.64 -10.54 -1.00
CA ARG A 40 -18.14 -9.81 -2.18
C ARG A 40 -16.66 -10.08 -2.44
N VAL A 41 -16.27 -9.91 -3.69
CA VAL A 41 -14.86 -9.95 -4.11
C VAL A 41 -14.37 -8.51 -4.22
N ILE A 42 -13.26 -8.21 -3.53
CA ILE A 42 -12.62 -6.90 -3.52
C ILE A 42 -11.17 -7.06 -3.97
N LEU A 43 -10.65 -6.05 -4.65
CA LEU A 43 -9.23 -5.94 -4.96
C LEU A 43 -8.48 -5.35 -3.76
N ASP A 44 -7.52 -6.09 -3.22
CA ASP A 44 -6.62 -5.64 -2.17
C ASP A 44 -5.25 -5.30 -2.79
N VAL A 45 -4.85 -4.03 -2.71
CA VAL A 45 -3.60 -3.55 -3.28
C VAL A 45 -2.50 -3.69 -2.25
N SER A 46 -1.43 -4.41 -2.60
CA SER A 46 -0.31 -4.60 -1.68
C SER A 46 0.51 -3.33 -1.52
N TYR A 47 1.32 -3.26 -0.47
CA TYR A 47 2.28 -2.16 -0.29
C TYR A 47 3.20 -1.99 -1.51
N LEU A 48 3.59 -3.07 -2.19
CA LEU A 48 4.38 -3.02 -3.43
C LEU A 48 3.59 -2.40 -4.58
N GLY A 49 2.30 -2.74 -4.70
CA GLY A 49 1.39 -2.12 -5.66
C GLY A 49 1.26 -0.62 -5.44
N LEU A 50 1.07 -0.19 -4.18
CA LEU A 50 1.00 1.22 -3.82
C LEU A 50 2.28 1.98 -4.13
N ILE A 51 3.45 1.39 -3.83
CA ILE A 51 4.76 1.97 -4.15
C ILE A 51 4.91 2.13 -5.66
N LYS A 52 4.54 1.11 -6.44
CA LYS A 52 4.59 1.17 -7.90
C LYS A 52 3.73 2.32 -8.44
N MET A 53 2.50 2.45 -7.94
CA MET A 53 1.61 3.56 -8.34
C MET A 53 2.19 4.93 -7.98
N ALA A 54 2.81 5.07 -6.80
CA ALA A 54 3.44 6.33 -6.39
C ALA A 54 4.66 6.71 -7.26
N ILE A 55 5.42 5.70 -7.73
CA ILE A 55 6.54 5.89 -8.65
C ILE A 55 6.03 6.24 -10.05
N GLU A 56 5.00 5.54 -10.56
CA GLU A 56 4.36 5.84 -11.85
C GLU A 56 3.77 7.27 -11.88
N ALA A 57 3.20 7.72 -10.75
CA ALA A 57 2.73 9.10 -10.57
C ALA A 57 3.86 10.13 -10.37
N GLN A 58 5.13 9.71 -10.42
CA GLN A 58 6.32 10.54 -10.18
C GLN A 58 6.33 11.26 -8.82
N MET A 59 5.57 10.76 -7.84
CA MET A 59 5.52 11.33 -6.49
C MET A 59 6.75 10.95 -5.68
N CYS A 60 7.35 9.78 -5.95
CA CYS A 60 8.51 9.27 -5.23
C CYS A 60 9.63 8.89 -6.22
N LYS A 61 10.83 9.46 -6.02
CA LYS A 61 12.01 9.19 -6.86
C LYS A 61 12.83 8.00 -6.38
N ASN A 62 12.83 7.73 -5.08
CA ASN A 62 13.60 6.65 -4.47
C ASN A 62 12.89 6.18 -3.20
N LEU A 63 12.86 4.88 -2.97
CA LEU A 63 12.31 4.28 -1.77
C LEU A 63 13.30 3.24 -1.24
N ILE A 64 13.68 3.39 0.02
CA ILE A 64 14.49 2.43 0.75
C ILE A 64 13.55 1.77 1.75
N ILE A 65 13.46 0.45 1.70
CA ILE A 65 12.60 -0.32 2.59
C ILE A 65 13.51 -0.93 3.65
N ASP A 66 13.39 -0.44 4.88
CA ASP A 66 14.06 -1.01 6.03
C ASP A 66 13.08 -1.90 6.81
N LEU A 67 13.49 -3.13 7.10
CA LEU A 67 12.75 -4.01 7.98
C LEU A 67 12.97 -3.53 9.42
N VAL A 68 12.02 -2.76 9.95
CA VAL A 68 12.02 -2.37 11.35
C VAL A 68 11.40 -3.49 12.17
N PHE A 69 12.24 -4.31 12.79
CA PHE A 69 11.81 -5.24 13.83
C PHE A 69 11.64 -4.47 15.13
N GLU A 70 10.56 -3.72 15.23
CA GLU A 70 10.20 -3.13 16.52
C GLU A 70 9.54 -4.23 17.36
N LYS A 71 10.13 -4.51 18.53
CA LYS A 71 9.59 -5.44 19.52
C LYS A 71 8.43 -4.72 20.22
N ILE A 72 7.28 -4.60 19.56
CA ILE A 72 6.19 -3.75 20.05
C ILE A 72 5.36 -4.50 21.09
N SER A 73 5.65 -4.23 22.36
CA SER A 73 4.58 -3.87 23.30
C SER A 73 3.93 -2.58 22.81
N LEU A 74 2.66 -2.67 22.43
CA LEU A 74 1.89 -1.62 21.78
C LEU A 74 1.57 -0.50 22.77
N SER A 75 2.28 0.62 22.69
CA SER A 75 1.90 1.84 23.40
C SER A 75 2.26 3.08 22.57
N SER A 76 1.24 3.92 22.36
CA SER A 76 1.21 5.26 21.75
C SER A 76 1.16 5.39 20.22
N MET A 77 -0.02 5.10 19.65
CA MET A 77 -0.65 6.08 18.74
C MET A 77 -1.50 7.01 19.62
N ALA A 78 -0.88 8.01 20.23
CA ALA A 78 -1.58 9.22 20.62
C ALA A 78 -1.27 10.24 19.53
N ASP A 79 -2.24 10.45 18.65
CA ASP A 79 -2.47 11.73 17.97
C ASP A 79 -3.90 11.69 17.44
N GLY A 80 -4.84 11.89 18.37
CA GLY A 80 -6.17 12.34 18.05
C GLY A 80 -6.11 13.83 17.74
N HIS A 81 -6.20 14.17 16.46
CA HIS A 81 -6.72 15.48 16.04
C HIS A 81 -7.62 15.30 14.82
N HIS A 82 -8.93 15.34 15.06
CA HIS A 82 -9.87 15.85 14.05
C HIS A 82 -9.38 17.22 13.62
N GLN A 83 -8.93 17.40 12.39
CA GLN A 83 -8.85 18.72 11.78
C GLN A 83 -9.30 18.71 10.33
N HIS A 84 -10.09 19.74 10.06
CA HIS A 84 -10.72 20.10 8.83
C HIS A 84 -9.70 20.33 7.70
N ILE A 85 -10.23 20.29 6.48
CA ILE A 85 -9.62 20.65 5.20
C ILE A 85 -8.72 21.91 5.31
N THR A 86 -7.42 21.76 5.04
CA THR A 86 -6.67 22.75 4.26
C THR A 86 -5.61 22.05 3.41
N MET A 87 -5.86 22.09 2.10
CA MET A 87 -4.96 21.71 1.03
C MET A 87 -3.83 22.75 0.94
N THR A 88 -2.78 22.58 1.74
CA THR A 88 -1.54 23.34 1.56
C THR A 88 -0.63 22.54 0.62
N LEU A 89 -0.67 22.90 -0.66
CA LEU A 89 0.32 22.49 -1.64
C LEU A 89 1.75 22.78 -1.12
N CYS A 90 2.68 21.90 -1.51
CA CYS A 90 4.14 22.09 -1.49
C CYS A 90 4.85 22.20 -0.14
N ARG A 91 5.36 21.06 0.36
CA ARG A 91 6.75 20.92 0.81
C ARG A 91 7.33 19.57 0.37
N CYS A 92 7.54 19.47 -0.94
CA CYS A 92 8.52 18.54 -1.48
C CYS A 92 9.89 18.89 -0.87
N TRP A 93 10.63 17.88 -0.42
CA TRP A 93 12.08 17.96 -0.19
C TRP A 93 12.57 18.88 0.94
N LYS A 94 12.54 18.37 2.18
CA LYS A 94 13.62 18.67 3.13
C LYS A 94 14.11 17.36 3.75
N TYR A 95 15.08 16.71 3.10
CA TYR A 95 16.49 16.81 3.48
C TYR A 95 16.77 16.24 4.88
N SER A 96 17.02 14.93 4.94
CA SER A 96 18.05 14.37 5.83
C SER A 96 18.33 12.91 5.46
N TYR A 97 19.09 12.69 4.38
CA TYR A 97 19.88 11.46 4.25
C TYR A 97 20.90 11.43 5.40
N ARG A 98 20.72 10.56 6.39
CA ARG A 98 21.76 10.15 7.35
C ARG A 98 22.34 8.81 6.85
N PRO A 99 23.66 8.70 6.63
CA PRO A 99 24.25 7.47 6.14
C PRO A 99 24.48 6.42 7.25
N ILE A 100 24.10 5.19 6.93
CA ILE A 100 24.70 3.87 7.23
C ILE A 100 25.63 3.74 8.45
N ARG A 101 25.16 2.96 9.45
CA ARG A 101 25.92 2.10 10.41
C ARG A 101 24.86 1.45 11.33
N GLN A 102 24.76 0.14 11.59
CA GLN A 102 25.78 -0.88 11.86
C GLN A 102 25.16 -2.30 11.82
N ARG A 103 25.99 -3.28 11.42
CA ARG A 103 26.10 -4.67 11.91
C ARG A 103 24.82 -5.46 12.25
N LEU A 104 24.57 -6.51 11.47
CA LEU A 104 24.21 -7.83 12.02
C LEU A 104 25.12 -8.87 11.33
N ASN A 105 26.33 -9.09 11.86
CA ASN A 105 26.66 -10.40 12.44
C ASN A 105 25.59 -10.94 13.37
N ARG A 106 24.76 -11.87 12.86
CA ARG A 106 24.50 -13.22 13.37
C ARG A 106 23.29 -13.81 12.66
#